data_AF-A0A949CLD1-F1
#
_entry.id   AF-A0A949CLD1-F1
#
_cell.length_a   1.000
_cell.length_b   1.000
_cell.length_c   1.000
_cell.angle_alpha   90.00
_cell.angle_beta   90.00
_cell.angle_gamma   90.00
#
_symmetry.space_group_name_H-M   'P 1'
#
loop_
_entity.id
_entity.type
_entity.pdbx_description
1 polymer ?
#
loop_
_entity_poly.entity_id
_entity_poly.type
_entity_poly.pdbx_seq_one_letter_code
_entity_poly.pdbx_strand_id
1 'polypeptide(L)'
;GYAHHIQRLMVTGLYAMLFGVRPRAIHEWYLAVYVDAVEWVELPNVIGMSQFADGGVMASKPYAASGKYIERMSNACRDCRYDPAKATGPSACPFTTMYWDFLMRHEQLLSSNMRMKMQVRNLERLDAAERHNIQAQARRHRLIVLGEKE
;
A
#
# COMPACT_ATOMS: atom_id res chain seq x y z
N GLY A 1 20.67 3.06 4.28
CA GLY A 1 21.47 2.41 5.34
C GLY A 1 20.76 2.26 6.68
N TYR A 2 19.64 2.94 6.98
CA TYR A 2 18.82 2.62 8.16
C TYR A 2 17.42 3.22 8.00
N ALA A 3 16.40 2.49 8.44
CA ALA A 3 15.07 3.00 8.75
C ALA A 3 14.48 2.13 9.86
N HIS A 4 13.65 2.71 10.71
CA HIS A 4 12.98 1.94 11.75
C HIS A 4 11.92 0.99 11.16
N HIS A 5 11.58 -0.07 11.88
CA HIS A 5 10.66 -1.12 11.42
C HIS A 5 9.35 -0.56 10.84
N ILE A 6 8.73 0.42 11.51
CA ILE A 6 7.45 0.98 11.06
C ILE A 6 7.56 1.79 9.77
N GLN A 7 8.70 2.42 9.50
CA GLN A 7 8.95 3.12 8.24
C GLN A 7 9.10 2.11 7.10
N ARG A 8 9.83 1.01 7.37
CA ARG A 8 9.99 -0.11 6.45
C ARG A 8 8.63 -0.74 6.11
N LEU A 9 7.81 -1.05 7.12
CA LEU A 9 6.54 -1.73 6.92
C LEU A 9 5.46 -0.80 6.35
N MET A 10 5.23 0.34 7.01
CA MET A 10 4.03 1.16 6.79
C MET A 10 4.25 2.41 5.94
N VAL A 11 5.46 2.62 5.40
CA VAL A 11 5.72 3.68 4.42
C VAL A 11 6.16 3.07 3.09
N THR A 12 7.40 2.57 3.00
CA THR A 12 7.93 2.04 1.73
C THR A 12 7.30 0.69 1.37
N GLY A 13 7.12 -0.20 2.35
CA GLY A 13 6.53 -1.52 2.15
C GLY A 13 5.04 -1.44 1.80
N LEU A 14 4.29 -0.63 2.55
CA LEU A 14 2.91 -0.30 2.27
C LEU A 14 2.75 0.27 0.86
N TYR A 15 3.54 1.26 0.48
CA TYR A 15 3.44 1.87 -0.84
C TYR A 15 3.72 0.85 -1.96
N ALA A 16 4.78 0.05 -1.84
CA ALA A 16 5.12 -0.98 -2.82
C ALA A 16 3.99 -2.01 -3.00
N MET A 17 3.39 -2.46 -1.90
CA MET A 17 2.28 -3.41 -1.92
C MET A 17 1.04 -2.80 -2.58
N LEU A 18 0.65 -1.59 -2.18
CA LEU A 18 -0.52 -0.89 -2.76
C LEU A 18 -0.31 -0.60 -4.25
N PHE A 19 0.92 -0.23 -4.63
CA PHE A 19 1.30 0.04 -6.01
C PHE A 19 1.21 -1.21 -6.90
N GLY A 20 1.52 -2.38 -6.34
CA GLY A 20 1.58 -3.66 -7.04
C GLY A 20 2.99 -3.96 -7.57
N VAL A 21 4.03 -3.55 -6.84
CA VAL A 21 5.41 -3.87 -7.18
C VAL A 21 5.62 -5.39 -7.11
N ARG A 22 6.39 -5.95 -8.06
CA ARG A 22 6.75 -7.37 -8.04
C ARG A 22 7.49 -7.71 -6.73
N PRO A 23 7.05 -8.71 -5.94
CA PRO A 23 7.67 -9.03 -4.65
C PRO A 23 9.18 -9.26 -4.70
N ARG A 24 9.68 -9.87 -5.76
CA ARG A 24 11.13 -10.06 -5.99
C ARG A 24 11.88 -8.73 -6.10
N ALA A 25 11.32 -7.75 -6.80
CA ALA A 25 11.99 -6.45 -6.99
C ALA A 25 12.07 -5.65 -5.69
N ILE A 26 11.02 -5.70 -4.86
CA ILE A 26 11.05 -5.02 -3.57
C ILE A 26 11.98 -5.74 -2.58
N HIS A 27 12.02 -7.08 -2.58
CA HIS A 27 13.02 -7.86 -1.84
C HIS A 27 14.46 -7.46 -2.19
N GLU A 28 14.81 -7.43 -3.48
CA GLU A 28 16.15 -7.01 -3.93
C GLU A 28 16.50 -5.61 -3.45
N TRP A 29 15.53 -4.68 -3.47
CA TRP A 29 15.74 -3.32 -2.99
C TRP A 29 15.97 -3.27 -1.48
N TYR A 30 15.14 -3.93 -0.66
CA TYR A 30 15.32 -3.96 0.80
C TYR A 30 16.65 -4.59 1.21
N LEU A 31 17.05 -5.66 0.51
CA LEU A 31 18.33 -6.34 0.72
C LEU A 31 19.52 -5.42 0.41
N ALA A 32 19.40 -4.54 -0.59
CA ALA A 32 20.48 -3.64 -1.00
C ALA A 32 20.62 -2.38 -0.13
N VAL A 33 19.53 -1.83 0.42
CA VAL A 33 19.54 -0.45 0.97
C VAL A 33 19.74 -0.34 2.48
N TYR A 34 19.53 -1.41 3.25
CA TYR A 34 19.66 -1.40 4.71
C TYR A 34 20.91 -2.16 5.17
N VAL A 35 21.65 -1.58 6.12
CA VAL A 35 22.93 -2.16 6.59
C VAL A 35 22.74 -3.44 7.41
N ASP A 36 21.54 -3.66 7.92
CA ASP A 36 21.14 -4.83 8.69
C ASP A 36 20.40 -5.86 7.84
N ALA A 37 20.34 -5.68 6.51
CA ALA A 37 19.66 -6.60 5.63
C ALA A 37 20.55 -7.79 5.26
N VAL A 38 20.16 -8.94 5.77
CA VAL A 38 20.64 -10.26 5.35
C VAL A 38 19.43 -11.10 5.01
N GLU A 39 19.52 -11.91 3.95
CA GLU A 39 18.35 -12.53 3.31
C GLU A 39 17.46 -13.32 4.29
N TRP A 40 18.06 -14.07 5.22
CA TRP A 40 17.28 -14.88 6.17
C TRP A 40 16.40 -14.04 7.12
N VAL A 41 16.75 -12.76 7.36
CA VAL A 41 15.90 -11.82 8.11
C VAL A 41 15.01 -11.04 7.15
N GLU A 42 15.56 -10.55 6.06
CA GLU A 42 14.89 -9.61 5.17
C GLU A 42 13.77 -10.29 4.37
N LEU A 43 14.01 -11.47 3.79
CA LEU A 43 13.07 -12.17 2.93
C LEU A 43 11.71 -12.45 3.60
N PRO A 44 11.63 -13.05 4.81
CA PRO A 44 10.33 -13.27 5.47
C PRO A 44 9.63 -11.97 5.87
N ASN A 45 10.40 -10.91 6.19
CA ASN A 45 9.85 -9.60 6.50
C ASN A 45 9.25 -8.93 5.26
N VAL A 46 9.90 -9.05 4.11
CA VAL A 46 9.41 -8.41 2.88
C VAL A 46 8.33 -9.25 2.22
N ILE A 47 8.60 -10.51 1.88
CA ILE A 47 7.67 -11.36 1.15
C ILE A 47 6.43 -11.70 1.97
N GLY A 48 6.62 -12.12 3.22
CA GLY A 48 5.52 -12.54 4.08
C GLY A 48 4.84 -11.37 4.76
N MET A 49 5.56 -10.67 5.65
CA MET A 49 4.96 -9.62 6.46
C MET A 49 4.55 -8.40 5.63
N SER A 50 5.44 -7.82 4.84
CA SER A 50 5.18 -6.54 4.18
C SER A 50 4.30 -6.66 2.94
N GLN A 51 4.54 -7.65 2.07
CA GLN A 51 3.90 -7.76 0.76
C GLN A 51 2.77 -8.79 0.74
N PHE A 52 2.61 -9.60 1.79
CA PHE A 52 1.60 -10.66 1.87
C PHE A 52 1.65 -11.64 0.67
N ALA A 53 2.83 -11.79 0.07
CA ALA A 53 3.03 -12.57 -1.16
C ALA A 53 3.13 -14.08 -0.89
N ASP A 54 3.27 -14.48 0.37
CA ASP A 54 3.22 -15.88 0.82
C ASP A 54 1.79 -16.39 1.09
N GLY A 55 0.76 -15.57 0.85
CA GLY A 55 -0.64 -15.95 1.09
C GLY A 55 -1.02 -16.04 2.58
N GLY A 56 -0.19 -15.51 3.47
CA GLY A 56 -0.47 -15.42 4.90
C GLY A 56 0.21 -16.48 5.77
N VAL A 57 1.31 -17.07 5.30
CA VAL A 57 2.16 -17.96 6.11
C VAL A 57 2.79 -17.19 7.28
N MET A 58 3.34 -16.01 7.02
CA MET A 58 3.99 -15.17 8.04
C MET A 58 3.02 -14.25 8.80
N ALA A 59 1.97 -13.77 8.14
CA ALA A 59 1.02 -12.82 8.71
C ALA A 59 -0.42 -13.22 8.43
N SER A 60 -1.35 -12.93 9.35
CA SER A 60 -2.78 -13.29 9.16
C SER A 60 -3.57 -12.28 8.31
N LYS A 61 -2.97 -11.14 7.94
CA LYS A 61 -3.57 -10.14 7.05
C LYS A 61 -2.49 -9.30 6.36
N PRO A 62 -2.77 -8.74 5.17
CA PRO A 62 -1.90 -7.71 4.60
C PRO A 62 -1.92 -6.45 5.47
N TYR A 63 -0.75 -5.81 5.64
CA TYR A 63 -0.63 -4.53 6.32
C TYR A 63 -1.03 -3.37 5.39
N ALA A 64 -2.26 -3.41 4.87
CA ALA A 64 -2.81 -2.36 4.01
C ALA A 64 -3.43 -1.24 4.84
N ALA A 65 -3.11 0.01 4.51
CA ALA A 65 -3.64 1.20 5.17
C ALA A 65 -3.72 2.41 4.22
N SER A 66 -4.63 3.34 4.51
CA SER A 66 -4.74 4.61 3.78
C SER A 66 -3.83 5.68 4.38
N GLY A 67 -3.81 6.87 3.74
CA GLY A 67 -3.08 8.04 4.25
C GLY A 67 -3.47 8.45 5.67
N LYS A 68 -4.70 8.13 6.12
CA LYS A 68 -5.15 8.37 7.51
C LYS A 68 -4.35 7.60 8.56
N TYR A 69 -3.77 6.46 8.21
CA TYR A 69 -2.85 5.79 9.12
C TYR A 69 -1.57 6.60 9.31
N ILE A 70 -0.96 7.07 8.21
CA ILE A 70 0.28 7.84 8.24
C ILE A 70 0.07 9.17 8.98
N GLU A 71 -1.06 9.84 8.74
CA GLU A 71 -1.44 11.08 9.44
C GLU A 71 -1.50 10.89 10.96
N ARG A 72 -2.06 9.76 11.43
CA ARG A 72 -2.20 9.48 12.86
C ARG A 72 -0.90 9.04 13.53
N MET A 73 -0.05 8.33 12.79
CA MET A 73 1.16 7.69 13.33
C MET A 73 2.44 8.50 13.08
N SER A 74 2.34 9.64 12.41
CA SER A 74 3.50 10.48 12.07
C SER A 74 3.12 11.95 11.95
N ASN A 75 4.13 12.82 11.86
CA ASN A 75 3.97 14.24 11.53
C ASN A 75 4.15 14.53 10.02
N ALA A 76 4.36 13.51 9.18
CA ALA A 76 4.69 13.68 7.76
C ALA A 76 3.59 14.38 6.95
N CYS A 77 2.33 14.32 7.40
CA CYS A 77 1.20 14.92 6.71
C CYS A 77 1.04 16.43 6.96
N ARG A 78 1.73 17.03 7.95
CA ARG A 78 1.51 18.45 8.34
C ARG A 78 1.84 19.43 7.21
N ASP A 79 2.96 19.20 6.53
CA ASP A 79 3.46 20.04 5.43
C ASP A 79 3.37 19.35 4.06
N CYS A 80 2.60 18.25 3.99
CA CYS A 80 2.43 17.50 2.76
C CYS A 80 1.40 18.19 1.85
N ARG A 81 1.72 18.34 0.56
CA ARG A 81 0.80 18.87 -0.46
C ARG A 81 -0.48 18.04 -0.66
N TYR A 82 -0.53 16.84 -0.10
CA TYR A 82 -1.63 15.90 -0.26
C TYR A 82 -2.47 15.78 1.01
N ASP A 83 -3.78 15.71 0.83
CA ASP A 83 -4.76 15.48 1.88
C ASP A 83 -4.95 13.96 2.11
N PRO A 84 -4.60 13.42 3.30
CA PRO A 84 -4.73 11.99 3.60
C PRO A 84 -6.19 11.49 3.62
N ALA A 85 -7.19 12.38 3.72
CA ALA A 85 -8.60 12.01 3.66
C ALA A 85 -9.10 11.79 2.22
N LYS A 86 -8.47 12.41 1.22
CA LYS A 86 -8.96 12.42 -0.15
C LYS A 86 -8.41 11.24 -0.95
N ALA A 87 -9.32 10.48 -1.57
CA ALA A 87 -8.99 9.40 -2.50
C ALA A 87 -8.92 9.87 -3.96
N THR A 88 -9.56 11.00 -4.27
CA THR A 88 -9.59 11.57 -5.62
C THR A 88 -9.36 13.09 -5.63
N GLY A 89 -9.03 13.62 -6.79
CA GLY A 89 -8.74 15.04 -7.03
C GLY A 89 -7.23 15.39 -6.97
N PRO A 90 -6.86 16.64 -7.31
CA PRO A 90 -5.47 17.05 -7.46
C PRO A 90 -4.63 16.97 -6.17
N SER A 91 -5.28 17.09 -5.02
CA SER A 91 -4.65 17.01 -3.70
C SER A 91 -4.82 15.64 -3.03
N ALA A 92 -5.30 14.61 -3.72
CA ALA A 92 -5.53 13.30 -3.10
C ALA A 92 -4.21 12.65 -2.68
N CYS A 93 -4.18 12.08 -1.48
CA CYS A 93 -3.03 11.31 -1.02
C CYS A 93 -2.92 10.01 -1.84
N PRO A 94 -1.76 9.75 -2.48
CA PRO A 94 -1.56 8.51 -3.24
C PRO A 94 -1.78 7.25 -2.40
N PHE A 95 -1.43 7.25 -1.11
CA PHE A 95 -1.73 6.11 -0.23
C PHE A 95 -3.23 5.85 -0.11
N THR A 96 -4.04 6.89 0.00
CA THR A 96 -5.50 6.75 0.13
C THR A 96 -6.11 6.29 -1.19
N THR A 97 -5.73 6.88 -2.31
CA THR A 97 -6.15 6.41 -3.65
C THR A 97 -5.80 4.95 -3.86
N MET A 98 -4.52 4.59 -3.64
CA MET A 98 -4.01 3.26 -3.93
C MET A 98 -4.51 2.21 -2.94
N TYR A 99 -4.84 2.60 -1.69
CA TYR A 99 -5.50 1.73 -0.71
C TYR A 99 -6.87 1.25 -1.21
N TRP A 100 -7.71 2.18 -1.66
CA TRP A 100 -9.02 1.83 -2.18
C TRP A 100 -8.93 0.99 -3.46
N ASP A 101 -8.03 1.36 -4.38
CA ASP A 101 -7.76 0.58 -5.58
C ASP A 101 -7.24 -0.84 -5.27
N PHE A 102 -6.34 -0.99 -4.29
CA PHE A 102 -5.87 -2.29 -3.82
C PHE A 102 -7.02 -3.16 -3.29
N LEU A 103 -7.89 -2.61 -2.45
CA LEU A 103 -9.04 -3.36 -1.94
C LEU A 103 -9.98 -3.80 -3.08
N MET A 104 -10.24 -2.92 -4.07
CA MET A 104 -11.08 -3.27 -5.22
C MET A 104 -10.45 -4.34 -6.11
N ARG A 105 -9.15 -4.23 -6.43
CA ARG A 105 -8.45 -5.22 -7.28
C ARG A 105 -8.35 -6.60 -6.63
N HIS A 106 -8.37 -6.66 -5.31
CA HIS A 106 -8.23 -7.89 -4.55
C HIS A 106 -9.48 -8.24 -3.73
N GLU A 107 -10.64 -7.67 -4.05
CA GLU A 107 -11.88 -7.79 -3.27
C GLU A 107 -12.27 -9.26 -3.04
N GLN A 108 -12.24 -10.07 -4.10
CA GLN A 108 -12.54 -11.50 -4.03
C GLN A 108 -11.60 -12.25 -3.08
N LEU A 109 -10.29 -12.01 -3.17
CA LEU A 109 -9.30 -12.65 -2.30
C LEU A 109 -9.48 -12.21 -0.84
N LEU A 110 -9.60 -10.91 -0.62
CA LEU A 110 -9.61 -10.31 0.72
C LEU A 110 -10.93 -10.53 1.47
N SER A 111 -12.05 -10.73 0.77
CA SER A 111 -13.36 -10.99 1.38
C SER A 111 -13.39 -12.29 2.20
N SER A 112 -12.56 -13.28 1.83
CA SER A 112 -12.40 -14.53 2.59
C SER A 112 -11.57 -14.36 3.86
N ASN A 113 -10.73 -13.33 3.94
CA ASN A 113 -9.90 -13.07 5.12
C ASN A 113 -10.71 -12.37 6.22
N MET A 114 -10.92 -13.06 7.34
CA MET A 114 -11.69 -12.57 8.49
C MET A 114 -11.23 -11.21 9.02
N ARG A 115 -9.92 -10.92 9.00
CA ARG A 115 -9.35 -9.66 9.50
C ARG A 115 -9.42 -8.51 8.48
N MET A 116 -9.83 -8.80 7.25
CA MET A 116 -10.03 -7.82 6.17
C MET A 116 -11.50 -7.55 5.87
N LYS A 117 -12.43 -8.38 6.38
CA LYS A 117 -13.88 -8.25 6.12
C LYS A 117 -14.41 -6.83 6.32
N MET A 118 -14.06 -6.16 7.41
CA MET A 118 -14.55 -4.79 7.67
C MET A 118 -14.02 -3.78 6.65
N GLN A 119 -12.75 -3.91 6.27
CA GLN A 119 -12.11 -3.04 5.28
C GLN A 119 -12.72 -3.25 3.89
N VAL A 120 -12.97 -4.50 3.51
CA VAL A 120 -13.62 -4.85 2.25
C VAL A 120 -15.07 -4.35 2.22
N ARG A 121 -15.83 -4.52 3.32
CA ARG A 121 -17.20 -3.98 3.42
C ARG A 121 -17.27 -2.46 3.28
N ASN A 122 -16.21 -1.72 3.59
CA ASN A 122 -16.22 -0.28 3.35
C ASN A 122 -16.31 0.07 1.86
N LEU A 123 -15.98 -0.86 0.94
CA LEU A 123 -16.21 -0.67 -0.49
C LEU A 123 -17.70 -0.56 -0.83
N GLU A 124 -18.59 -1.19 -0.05
CA GLU A 124 -20.05 -1.12 -0.25
C GLU A 124 -20.58 0.31 -0.09
N ARG A 125 -19.81 1.20 0.57
CA ARG A 125 -20.16 2.61 0.74
C ARG A 125 -19.81 3.48 -0.47
N LEU A 126 -19.00 2.96 -1.39
CA LEU A 126 -18.59 3.68 -2.59
C LEU A 126 -19.56 3.35 -3.72
N ASP A 127 -20.12 4.38 -4.34
CA ASP A 127 -20.93 4.20 -5.53
C ASP A 127 -20.06 3.83 -6.76
N ALA A 128 -20.71 3.47 -7.87
CA ALA A 128 -20.00 3.07 -9.08
C ALA A 128 -19.14 4.19 -9.67
N ALA A 129 -19.57 5.46 -9.56
CA ALA A 129 -18.84 6.61 -10.07
C ALA A 129 -17.59 6.89 -9.21
N GLU A 130 -17.71 6.80 -7.89
CA GLU A 130 -16.60 6.93 -6.95
C GLU A 130 -15.55 5.84 -7.18
N ARG A 131 -15.97 4.58 -7.30
CA ARG A 131 -15.08 3.45 -7.61
C ARG A 131 -14.31 3.69 -8.91
N HIS A 132 -15.03 4.07 -9.98
CA HIS A 132 -14.42 4.40 -11.27
C HIS A 132 -13.40 5.54 -11.16
N ASN A 133 -13.75 6.63 -10.47
CA ASN A 133 -12.87 7.79 -10.31
C ASN A 133 -11.60 7.46 -9.53
N ILE A 134 -11.72 6.65 -8.47
CA ILE A 134 -10.56 6.16 -7.69
C ILE A 134 -9.65 5.30 -8.57
N GLN A 135 -10.20 4.33 -9.31
CA GLN A 135 -9.42 3.46 -10.19
C GLN A 135 -8.74 4.24 -11.32
N ALA A 136 -9.43 5.21 -11.93
CA ALA A 136 -8.86 6.10 -12.93
C ALA A 136 -7.71 6.93 -12.35
N GLN A 137 -7.87 7.45 -11.13
CA GLN A 137 -6.81 8.19 -10.45
C GLN A 137 -5.61 7.31 -10.08
N ALA A 138 -5.86 6.09 -9.60
CA ALA A 138 -4.81 5.11 -9.32
C ALA A 138 -4.01 4.75 -10.59
N ARG A 139 -4.71 4.57 -11.73
CA ARG A 139 -4.08 4.33 -13.03
C ARG A 139 -3.19 5.50 -13.45
N ARG A 140 -3.70 6.74 -13.39
CA ARG A 140 -2.90 7.94 -13.70
C ARG A 140 -1.67 8.05 -12.82
N HIS A 141 -1.81 7.79 -11.52
CA HIS A 141 -0.69 7.81 -10.59
C HIS A 141 0.39 6.77 -10.97
N ARG A 142 0.00 5.56 -11.36
CA ARG A 142 0.95 4.54 -11.86
C ARG A 142 1.69 4.99 -13.12
N LEU A 143 0.98 5.53 -14.11
CA LEU A 143 1.58 6.02 -15.35
C LEU A 143 2.62 7.11 -15.07
N ILE A 144 2.28 8.09 -14.21
CA ILE A 144 3.19 9.16 -13.79
C ILE A 144 4.45 8.59 -13.12
N VAL A 145 4.30 7.62 -12.22
CA VAL A 145 5.43 7.01 -11.49
C VAL A 145 6.32 6.17 -12.41
N LEU A 146 5.74 5.48 -13.38
CA LEU A 146 6.48 4.68 -14.36
C LEU A 146 7.10 5.51 -15.49
N GLY A 147 6.74 6.80 -15.59
CA GLY A 147 7.18 7.68 -16.68
C GLY A 147 6.51 7.38 -18.02
N GLU A 148 5.40 6.63 -18.01
CA GLU A 148 4.59 6.32 -19.18
C GLU A 148 3.61 7.49 -19.41
N LYS A 149 3.61 8.08 -20.61
CA LYS A 149 2.62 9.12 -20.97
C LYS A 149 1.29 8.45 -21.37
N GLU A 150 0.16 9.09 -21.03
CA GLU A 150 -1.20 8.69 -21.42
C GLU A 150 -1.36 8.47 -22.93
#